data_AF-A0A351SBF4-F1
#
_entry.id   AF-A0A351SBF4-F1
#
_cell.length_a   1.000
_cell.length_b   1.000
_cell.length_c   1.000
_cell.angle_alpha   90.00
_cell.angle_beta   90.00
_cell.angle_gamma   90.00
#
_symmetry.space_group_name_H-M   'P 1'
#
loop_
_entity.id
_entity.type
_entity.pdbx_description
1 polymer ?
#
loop_
_entity_poly.entity_id
_entity_poly.type
_entity_poly.pdbx_seq_one_letter_code
_entity_poly.pdbx_strand_id
1 'polypeptide(L)'
;MARQYLRLIIFLVLMMFIAQSGHAEATEKRLWSSLSTADQQALETLAPTWDSMPSERQARILSGLNRWHQLDDEEKQHLKERFKQWKSLTPEQRTAIRKRFHTFLKLPPSAQRQAVENYKLFKSLPSDRQTELKNRWNSFSPAQKRKILNRLKQRNHRLQSTPRSTQRRLTR
;
A
#
# COMPACT_ATOMS: atom_id res chain seq x y z
N MET A 1 13.79 10.37 7.04
CA MET A 1 13.95 9.60 5.79
C MET A 1 13.12 8.30 5.74
N ALA A 2 13.59 7.13 6.22
CA ALA A 2 12.87 5.83 6.03
C ALA A 2 11.45 5.74 6.61
N ARG A 3 11.15 6.51 7.67
CA ARG A 3 9.81 6.57 8.31
C ARG A 3 8.75 7.29 7.46
N GLN A 4 9.16 8.25 6.62
CA GLN A 4 8.25 9.04 5.77
C GLN A 4 7.86 8.27 4.50
N TYR A 5 8.84 7.61 3.87
CA TYR A 5 8.62 6.78 2.68
C TYR A 5 7.66 5.61 2.91
N LEU A 6 7.63 5.10 4.14
CA LEU A 6 6.83 3.93 4.51
C LEU A 6 5.37 4.29 4.81
N ARG A 7 5.10 5.46 5.39
CA ARG A 7 3.75 6.05 5.49
C ARG A 7 3.14 6.34 4.12
N LEU A 8 4.00 6.55 3.13
CA LEU A 8 3.63 6.82 1.75
C LEU A 8 3.43 5.54 0.93
N ILE A 9 4.22 4.50 1.18
CA ILE A 9 3.90 3.14 0.71
C ILE A 9 2.56 2.70 1.31
N ILE A 10 2.29 3.01 2.58
CA ILE A 10 0.98 2.73 3.20
C ILE A 10 -0.11 3.59 2.60
N PHE A 11 0.13 4.84 2.22
CA PHE A 11 -0.82 5.66 1.46
C PHE A 11 -1.15 5.02 0.10
N LEU A 12 -0.14 4.56 -0.64
CA LEU A 12 -0.32 3.86 -1.92
C LEU A 12 -0.98 2.48 -1.75
N VAL A 13 -0.66 1.76 -0.68
CA VAL A 13 -1.29 0.47 -0.31
C VAL A 13 -2.71 0.69 0.18
N LEU A 14 -3.03 1.75 0.93
CA LEU A 14 -4.39 2.11 1.31
C LEU A 14 -5.19 2.44 0.04
N MET A 15 -4.64 3.31 -0.84
CA MET A 15 -5.17 3.60 -2.19
C MET A 15 -5.36 2.34 -3.05
N MET A 16 -4.71 1.21 -2.76
CA MET A 16 -4.85 -0.02 -3.54
C MET A 16 -5.57 -1.17 -2.83
N PHE A 17 -5.61 -1.22 -1.50
CA PHE A 17 -6.46 -2.18 -0.77
C PHE A 17 -7.93 -1.86 -0.94
N ILE A 18 -8.23 -0.63 -1.40
CA ILE A 18 -9.55 -0.27 -1.90
C ILE A 18 -9.78 -0.55 -3.41
N ALA A 19 -9.06 -1.56 -3.93
CA ALA A 19 -9.31 -2.22 -5.22
C ALA A 19 -9.76 -3.70 -5.09
N GLN A 20 -10.09 -4.20 -3.88
CA GLN A 20 -10.50 -5.61 -3.70
C GLN A 20 -11.98 -5.83 -3.31
N SER A 21 -12.78 -4.78 -3.20
CA SER A 21 -14.23 -4.91 -3.01
C SER A 21 -14.93 -4.22 -4.18
N GLY A 22 -15.30 -5.02 -5.18
CA GLY A 22 -16.05 -4.55 -6.34
C GLY A 22 -15.64 -5.33 -7.58
N HIS A 23 -16.39 -6.38 -7.90
CA HIS A 23 -16.40 -6.94 -9.24
C HIS A 23 -16.59 -5.80 -10.25
N ALA A 24 -15.77 -5.81 -11.29
CA ALA A 24 -15.81 -4.83 -12.36
C ALA A 24 -17.19 -4.85 -13.05
N GLU A 25 -18.00 -3.83 -12.78
CA GLU A 25 -19.08 -3.44 -13.69
C GLU A 25 -18.48 -2.61 -14.82
N ALA A 26 -18.81 -3.02 -16.06
CA ALA A 26 -18.59 -2.37 -17.35
C ALA A 26 -17.52 -1.26 -17.43
N THR A 27 -16.40 -1.60 -18.08
CA THR A 27 -15.30 -0.68 -18.42
C THR A 27 -15.68 0.24 -19.60
N GLU A 28 -16.78 0.97 -19.46
CA GLU A 28 -17.12 2.04 -20.41
C GLU A 28 -16.36 3.31 -20.06
N LYS A 29 -15.86 3.98 -21.11
CA LYS A 29 -15.17 5.26 -21.00
C LYS A 29 -16.18 6.32 -20.56
N ARG A 30 -16.00 6.91 -19.38
CA ARG A 30 -16.87 8.00 -18.91
C ARG A 30 -16.37 9.34 -19.46
N LEU A 31 -17.27 10.05 -20.14
CA LEU A 31 -17.01 11.41 -20.58
C LEU A 31 -17.00 12.36 -19.38
N TRP A 32 -16.20 13.42 -19.45
CA TRP A 32 -16.11 14.45 -18.41
C TRP A 32 -17.48 15.04 -18.07
N SER A 33 -18.31 15.30 -19.09
CA SER A 33 -19.67 15.83 -18.95
C SER A 33 -20.65 14.89 -18.23
N SER A 34 -20.33 13.58 -18.14
CA SER A 34 -21.17 12.60 -17.45
C SER A 34 -20.87 12.47 -15.95
N LEU A 35 -19.84 13.16 -15.45
CA LEU A 35 -19.49 13.18 -14.03
C LEU A 35 -20.42 14.11 -13.24
N SER A 36 -20.64 13.81 -11.96
CA SER A 36 -21.39 14.69 -11.06
C SER A 36 -20.64 16.01 -10.85
N THR A 37 -21.35 17.10 -10.55
CA THR A 37 -20.74 18.42 -10.31
C THR A 37 -19.67 18.38 -9.21
N ALA A 38 -19.91 17.63 -8.14
CA ALA A 38 -18.96 17.45 -7.05
C ALA A 38 -17.69 16.71 -7.53
N ASP A 39 -17.82 15.70 -8.39
CA ASP A 39 -16.68 14.97 -8.93
C ASP A 39 -15.90 15.80 -9.94
N GLN A 40 -16.58 16.61 -10.77
CA GLN A 40 -15.94 17.55 -11.68
C GLN A 40 -15.10 18.59 -10.92
N GLN A 41 -15.63 19.14 -9.83
CA GLN A 41 -14.88 20.05 -8.96
C GLN A 41 -13.67 19.37 -8.32
N ALA A 42 -13.83 18.14 -7.81
CA ALA A 42 -12.73 17.41 -7.20
C ALA A 42 -11.62 17.00 -8.19
N LEU A 43 -11.97 16.83 -9.46
CA LEU A 43 -11.07 16.39 -10.53
C LEU A 43 -10.70 17.50 -11.52
N GLU A 44 -10.93 18.77 -11.20
CA GLU A 44 -10.76 19.91 -12.11
C GLU A 44 -9.38 19.92 -12.80
N THR A 45 -8.32 19.60 -12.05
CA THR A 45 -6.95 19.53 -12.60
C THR A 45 -6.77 18.46 -13.68
N LEU A 46 -7.63 17.43 -13.69
CA LEU A 46 -7.60 16.34 -14.66
C LEU A 46 -8.54 16.58 -15.85
N ALA A 47 -9.44 17.57 -15.78
CA ALA A 47 -10.44 17.87 -16.82
C ALA A 47 -9.86 17.91 -18.25
N PRO A 48 -8.73 18.60 -18.52
CA PRO A 48 -8.20 18.72 -19.89
C PRO A 48 -7.74 17.39 -20.50
N THR A 49 -7.46 16.40 -19.65
CA THR A 49 -6.93 15.09 -20.08
C THR A 49 -7.91 13.96 -19.85
N TRP A 50 -9.06 14.22 -19.23
CA TRP A 50 -9.98 13.19 -18.75
C TRP A 50 -10.47 12.30 -19.89
N ASP A 51 -10.99 12.91 -20.95
CA ASP A 51 -11.57 12.22 -22.09
C ASP A 51 -10.53 11.53 -22.98
N SER A 52 -9.23 11.79 -22.80
CA SER A 52 -8.17 11.06 -23.51
C SER A 52 -7.59 9.89 -22.71
N MET A 53 -7.96 9.75 -21.42
CA MET A 53 -7.47 8.64 -20.60
C MET A 53 -8.12 7.31 -20.99
N PRO A 54 -7.38 6.19 -20.87
CA PRO A 54 -7.95 4.86 -20.94
C PRO A 54 -9.04 4.67 -19.88
N SER A 55 -10.11 3.95 -20.23
CA SER A 55 -11.25 3.68 -19.33
C SER A 55 -10.81 3.03 -18.00
N GLU A 56 -9.81 2.15 -18.02
CA GLU A 56 -9.25 1.57 -16.79
C GLU A 56 -8.66 2.65 -15.85
N ARG A 57 -8.00 3.66 -16.40
CA ARG A 57 -7.44 4.76 -15.61
C ARG A 57 -8.55 5.65 -15.05
N GLN A 58 -9.57 5.95 -15.84
CA GLN A 58 -10.75 6.70 -15.38
C GLN A 58 -11.45 5.94 -14.23
N ALA A 59 -11.69 4.63 -14.39
CA ALA A 59 -12.30 3.80 -13.37
C ALA A 59 -11.51 3.79 -12.05
N ARG A 60 -10.17 3.74 -12.11
CA ARG A 60 -9.31 3.84 -10.93
C ARG A 60 -9.43 5.20 -10.23
N ILE A 61 -9.51 6.29 -10.99
CA ILE A 61 -9.67 7.64 -10.43
C ILE A 61 -11.03 7.80 -9.75
N LEU A 62 -12.12 7.39 -10.42
CA LEU A 62 -13.48 7.45 -9.87
C LEU A 62 -13.62 6.56 -8.63
N SER A 63 -13.05 5.35 -8.67
CA SER A 63 -12.98 4.49 -7.49
C SER A 63 -12.24 5.19 -6.35
N GLY A 64 -11.11 5.85 -6.61
CA GLY A 64 -10.39 6.63 -5.59
C GLY A 64 -11.22 7.77 -4.99
N LEU A 65 -12.00 8.45 -5.83
CA LEU A 65 -12.85 9.57 -5.45
C LEU A 65 -14.04 9.14 -4.58
N ASN A 66 -14.73 8.06 -4.93
CA ASN A 66 -15.82 7.52 -4.11
C ASN A 66 -15.37 7.23 -2.67
N ARG A 67 -14.16 6.67 -2.51
CA ARG A 67 -13.59 6.41 -1.19
C ARG A 67 -13.24 7.69 -0.46
N TRP A 68 -12.68 8.66 -1.17
CA TRP A 68 -12.38 9.96 -0.58
C TRP A 68 -13.63 10.58 0.04
N HIS A 69 -14.78 10.43 -0.60
CA HIS A 69 -16.07 10.86 -0.06
C HIS A 69 -16.51 10.06 1.17
N GLN A 70 -16.16 8.77 1.26
CA GLN A 70 -16.46 7.89 2.40
C GLN A 70 -15.56 8.11 3.63
N LEU A 71 -14.43 8.80 3.48
CA LEU A 71 -13.52 9.09 4.60
C LEU A 71 -14.11 10.18 5.50
N ASP A 72 -13.85 10.08 6.80
CA ASP A 72 -14.11 11.16 7.74
C ASP A 72 -13.10 12.31 7.57
N ASP A 73 -13.33 13.42 8.28
CA ASP A 73 -12.50 14.62 8.15
C ASP A 73 -11.09 14.44 8.69
N GLU A 74 -10.88 13.60 9.70
CA GLU A 74 -9.57 13.29 10.28
C GLU A 74 -8.74 12.46 9.29
N GLU A 75 -9.34 11.42 8.71
CA GLU A 75 -8.75 10.60 7.67
C GLU A 75 -8.41 11.42 6.43
N LYS A 76 -9.33 12.27 5.96
CA LYS A 76 -9.09 13.22 4.87
C LYS A 76 -7.90 14.11 5.17
N GLN A 77 -7.80 14.66 6.38
CA GLN A 77 -6.69 15.51 6.78
C GLN A 77 -5.36 14.76 6.77
N HIS A 78 -5.31 13.55 7.33
CA HIS A 78 -4.13 12.70 7.28
C HIS A 78 -3.69 12.38 5.85
N LEU A 79 -4.62 12.16 4.93
CA LEU A 79 -4.29 11.96 3.52
C LEU A 79 -3.75 13.22 2.84
N LYS A 80 -4.33 14.41 3.13
CA LYS A 80 -3.81 15.69 2.63
C LYS A 80 -2.37 15.91 3.07
N GLU A 81 -2.05 15.64 4.34
CA GLU A 81 -0.69 15.76 4.87
C GLU A 81 0.29 14.80 4.18
N ARG A 82 -0.11 13.54 3.97
CA ARG A 82 0.72 12.56 3.26
C ARG A 82 0.94 12.97 1.82
N PHE A 83 -0.07 13.54 1.16
CA PHE A 83 0.07 14.05 -0.20
C PHE A 83 1.02 15.26 -0.28
N LYS A 84 0.96 16.18 0.69
CA LYS A 84 1.92 17.28 0.81
C LYS A 84 3.35 16.76 0.98
N GLN A 85 3.55 15.76 1.84
CA GLN A 85 4.85 15.10 2.02
C GLN A 85 5.33 14.39 0.74
N TRP A 86 4.43 13.78 -0.04
CA TRP A 86 4.77 13.18 -1.34
C TRP A 86 5.24 14.24 -2.33
N LYS A 87 4.51 15.36 -2.40
CA LYS A 87 4.86 16.50 -3.26
C LYS A 87 6.21 17.12 -2.88
N SER A 88 6.62 17.08 -1.61
CA SER A 88 7.95 17.56 -1.22
C SER A 88 9.10 16.58 -1.50
N LEU A 89 8.83 15.35 -1.96
CA LEU A 89 9.90 14.40 -2.28
C LEU A 89 10.57 14.70 -3.62
N THR A 90 11.87 14.40 -3.70
CA THR A 90 12.63 14.47 -4.96
C THR A 90 12.18 13.40 -5.96
N PRO A 91 12.42 13.58 -7.27
CA PRO A 91 12.08 12.59 -8.29
C PRO A 91 12.65 11.18 -8.01
N GLU A 92 13.88 11.10 -7.51
CA GLU A 92 14.58 9.85 -7.19
C GLU A 92 13.89 9.13 -6.02
N GLN A 93 13.51 9.89 -4.99
CA GLN A 93 12.82 9.36 -3.82
C GLN A 93 11.44 8.82 -4.20
N ARG A 94 10.68 9.56 -5.02
CA ARG A 94 9.40 9.09 -5.55
C ARG A 94 9.56 7.81 -6.36
N THR A 95 10.59 7.74 -7.20
CA THR A 95 10.90 6.55 -8.02
C THR A 95 11.23 5.34 -7.15
N ALA A 96 12.07 5.51 -6.12
CA ALA A 96 12.40 4.45 -5.18
C ALA A 96 11.17 3.90 -4.44
N ILE A 97 10.25 4.79 -4.05
CA ILE A 97 8.98 4.41 -3.41
C ILE A 97 8.08 3.66 -4.38
N ARG A 98 7.90 4.16 -5.60
CA ARG A 98 7.12 3.47 -6.65
C ARG A 98 7.65 2.07 -6.91
N LYS A 99 8.97 1.90 -7.00
CA LYS A 99 9.59 0.58 -7.20
C LYS A 99 9.29 -0.37 -6.05
N ARG A 100 9.45 0.08 -4.79
CA ARG A 100 9.13 -0.73 -3.59
C ARG A 100 7.65 -1.11 -3.55
N PHE A 101 6.78 -0.15 -3.87
CA PHE A 101 5.35 -0.37 -3.95
C PHE A 101 5.02 -1.42 -5.02
N HIS A 102 5.54 -1.28 -6.24
CA HIS A 102 5.33 -2.26 -7.31
C HIS A 102 5.81 -3.67 -6.91
N THR A 103 6.93 -3.79 -6.20
CA THR A 103 7.37 -5.09 -5.64
C THR A 103 6.38 -5.63 -4.61
N PHE A 104 5.80 -4.78 -3.76
CA PHE A 104 4.77 -5.19 -2.79
C PHE A 104 3.52 -5.72 -3.49
N LEU A 105 3.08 -5.10 -4.60
CA LEU A 105 1.88 -5.55 -5.33
C LEU A 105 2.05 -6.94 -5.96
N LYS A 106 3.29 -7.28 -6.32
CA LYS A 106 3.63 -8.60 -6.85
C LYS A 106 3.63 -9.70 -5.78
N LEU A 107 3.51 -9.34 -4.50
CA LEU A 107 3.39 -10.35 -3.44
C LEU A 107 1.99 -10.97 -3.47
N PRO A 108 1.85 -12.27 -3.17
CA PRO A 108 0.55 -12.89 -2.96
C PRO A 108 -0.24 -12.17 -1.86
N PRO A 109 -1.60 -12.16 -1.89
CA PRO A 109 -2.42 -11.45 -0.91
C PRO A 109 -2.10 -11.81 0.56
N SER A 110 -1.81 -13.08 0.85
CA SER A 110 -1.40 -13.53 2.18
C SER A 110 -0.09 -12.87 2.65
N ALA A 111 0.90 -12.77 1.75
CA ALA A 111 2.18 -12.14 2.01
C ALA A 111 2.05 -10.61 2.15
N GLN A 112 1.16 -9.97 1.37
CA GLN A 112 0.85 -8.55 1.52
C GLN A 112 0.29 -8.25 2.92
N ARG A 113 -0.74 -9.01 3.35
CA ARG A 113 -1.35 -8.87 4.68
C ARG A 113 -0.31 -9.03 5.79
N GLN A 114 0.51 -10.06 5.71
CA GLN A 114 1.55 -10.31 6.71
C GLN A 114 2.61 -9.19 6.74
N ALA A 115 3.00 -8.65 5.60
CA ALA A 115 3.92 -7.51 5.54
C ALA A 115 3.33 -6.27 6.22
N VAL A 116 2.03 -6.01 6.02
CA VAL A 116 1.32 -4.92 6.71
C VAL A 116 1.25 -5.17 8.21
N GLU A 117 0.90 -6.37 8.65
CA GLU A 117 0.82 -6.73 10.08
C GLU A 117 2.18 -6.63 10.78
N ASN A 118 3.23 -7.21 10.19
CA ASN A 118 4.59 -7.10 10.72
C ASN A 118 5.03 -5.63 10.85
N TYR A 119 4.61 -4.78 9.92
CA TYR A 119 4.89 -3.36 9.99
C TYR A 119 4.14 -2.67 11.12
N LYS A 120 2.84 -2.95 11.30
CA LYS A 120 2.05 -2.42 12.42
C LYS A 120 2.69 -2.79 13.76
N LEU A 121 3.06 -4.06 13.92
CA LEU A 121 3.78 -4.55 15.10
C LEU A 121 5.10 -3.82 15.32
N PHE A 122 5.91 -3.66 14.27
CA PHE A 122 7.15 -2.89 14.39
C PHE A 122 6.90 -1.43 14.80
N LYS A 123 5.79 -0.83 14.36
CA LYS A 123 5.44 0.56 14.66
C LYS A 123 4.88 0.78 16.06
N SER A 124 4.30 -0.24 16.67
CA SER A 124 3.85 -0.21 18.07
C SER A 124 4.99 -0.42 19.05
N LEU A 125 6.15 -0.93 18.60
CA LEU A 125 7.33 -1.03 19.46
C LEU A 125 7.81 0.34 19.96
N PRO A 126 8.35 0.41 21.18
CA PRO A 126 9.07 1.58 21.69
C PRO A 126 10.16 2.09 20.73
N SER A 127 10.45 3.40 20.77
CA SER A 127 11.30 4.06 19.77
C SER A 127 12.77 3.60 19.82
N ASP A 128 13.27 3.29 21.01
CA ASP A 128 14.54 2.64 21.32
C ASP A 128 14.60 1.23 20.70
N ARG A 129 13.57 0.40 20.93
CA ARG A 129 13.47 -0.94 20.35
C ARG A 129 13.42 -0.92 18.83
N GLN A 130 12.70 0.03 18.23
CA GLN A 130 12.70 0.22 16.78
C GLN A 130 14.10 0.54 16.25
N THR A 131 14.86 1.34 16.99
CA THR A 131 16.20 1.78 16.60
C THR A 131 17.20 0.65 16.74
N GLU A 132 17.15 -0.10 17.84
CA GLU A 132 17.93 -1.31 18.07
C GLU A 132 17.74 -2.32 16.94
N LEU A 133 16.49 -2.65 16.60
CA LEU A 133 16.17 -3.59 15.51
C LEU A 133 16.69 -3.12 14.15
N LYS A 134 16.60 -1.81 13.86
CA LYS A 134 17.16 -1.23 12.64
C LYS A 134 18.68 -1.32 12.61
N ASN A 135 19.35 -0.97 13.71
CA ASN A 135 20.80 -1.00 13.82
C ASN A 135 21.31 -2.44 13.66
N ARG A 136 20.66 -3.40 14.33
CA ARG A 136 20.95 -4.83 14.19
C ARG A 136 20.72 -5.32 12.77
N TRP A 137 19.65 -4.89 12.11
CA TRP A 137 19.44 -5.23 10.70
C TRP A 137 20.54 -4.64 9.83
N ASN A 138 20.94 -3.39 10.07
CA ASN A 138 21.95 -2.69 9.29
C ASN A 138 23.34 -3.30 9.46
N SER A 139 23.68 -3.82 10.65
CA SER A 139 24.98 -4.46 10.92
C SER A 139 25.18 -5.80 10.20
N PHE A 140 24.12 -6.44 9.71
CA PHE A 140 24.27 -7.67 8.93
C PHE A 140 24.84 -7.41 7.53
N SER A 141 25.76 -8.28 7.10
CA SER A 141 26.27 -8.32 5.72
C SER A 141 25.15 -8.68 4.72
N PRO A 142 25.30 -8.35 3.42
CA PRO A 142 24.31 -8.72 2.40
C PRO A 142 24.02 -10.23 2.35
N ALA A 143 25.05 -11.06 2.57
CA ALA A 143 24.90 -12.52 2.62
C ALA A 143 24.09 -12.97 3.84
N GLN A 144 24.35 -12.39 5.01
CA GLN A 144 23.59 -12.66 6.24
C GLN A 144 22.12 -12.26 6.08
N LYS A 145 21.85 -11.07 5.52
CA LYS A 145 20.49 -10.59 5.22
C LYS A 145 19.76 -11.56 4.30
N ARG A 146 20.39 -12.04 3.21
CA ARG A 146 19.79 -13.05 2.31
C ARG A 146 19.43 -14.34 3.06
N LYS A 147 20.32 -14.83 3.93
CA LYS A 147 20.06 -16.05 4.72
C LYS A 147 18.86 -15.88 5.67
N ILE A 148 18.76 -14.74 6.35
CA ILE A 148 17.62 -14.41 7.22
C ILE A 148 16.32 -14.34 6.41
N LEU A 149 16.32 -13.60 5.29
CA LEU A 149 15.14 -13.47 4.43
C LEU A 149 14.67 -14.81 3.87
N ASN A 150 15.60 -15.67 3.43
CA ASN A 150 15.27 -17.00 2.94
C ASN A 150 14.64 -17.88 4.02
N ARG A 151 15.17 -17.82 5.26
CA ARG A 151 14.61 -18.56 6.41
C ARG A 151 13.20 -18.07 6.74
N LEU A 152 12.96 -16.76 6.72
CA LEU A 152 11.64 -16.18 6.94
C LEU A 152 10.65 -16.60 5.85
N LYS A 153 11.07 -16.59 4.58
CA LYS A 153 10.26 -17.06 3.44
C LYS A 153 9.87 -18.53 3.59
N GLN A 154 10.82 -19.39 3.94
CA GLN A 154 10.57 -20.83 4.16
C GLN A 154 9.64 -21.10 5.35
N ARG A 155 9.81 -20.36 6.46
CA ARG A 155 8.91 -20.48 7.63
C ARG A 155 7.49 -20.07 7.25
N ASN A 156 7.35 -18.97 6.51
CA ASN A 156 6.05 -18.50 6.05
C ASN A 156 5.37 -19.51 5.11
N HIS A 157 6.13 -20.10 4.18
CA HIS A 157 5.61 -21.14 3.29
C HIS A 157 5.13 -22.37 4.07
N ARG A 158 5.89 -22.86 5.06
CA ARG A 158 5.48 -23.97 5.94
C ARG A 158 4.19 -23.69 6.70
N LEU A 159 4.06 -22.48 7.27
CA LEU A 159 2.85 -22.08 7.99
C LEU A 159 1.62 -22.00 7.07
N GLN A 160 1.82 -21.72 5.77
CA GLN A 160 0.74 -21.69 4.79
C GLN A 160 0.40 -23.08 4.23
N SER A 161 1.33 -24.03 4.22
CA SER A 161 1.12 -25.39 3.69
C SER A 161 0.71 -26.43 4.73
N THR A 162 0.66 -26.08 6.02
CA THR A 162 0.24 -27.01 7.07
C THR A 162 -1.31 -27.09 7.12
N PRO A 163 -1.93 -28.26 6.92
CA PRO A 163 -3.38 -28.41 7.05
C PRO A 163 -3.84 -28.08 8.48
N ARG A 164 -4.93 -27.32 8.64
CA ARG A 164 -5.53 -26.93 9.94
C ARG A 164 -5.76 -28.12 10.89
N SER A 165 -5.97 -29.33 10.36
CA SER A 165 -6.13 -30.57 11.13
C SER A 165 -4.88 -30.99 11.91
N THR A 166 -3.69 -30.51 11.53
CA THR A 166 -2.41 -30.87 12.17
C THR A 166 -2.07 -29.96 13.35
N GLN A 167 -2.55 -28.71 13.35
CA GLN A 167 -2.31 -27.77 14.46
C GLN A 167 -2.99 -28.20 15.77
N ARG A 168 -4.06 -28.99 15.72
CA ARG A 168 -4.83 -29.43 16.89
C ARG A 168 -4.26 -30.66 17.61
N ARG A 169 -3.17 -31.27 17.09
CA ARG A 169 -2.52 -32.46 17.69
C ARG A 169 -1.25 -32.15 18.50
N LEU A 170 -0.77 -30.90 18.53
CA LEU A 170 0.46 -30.52 19.23
C LEU A 170 0.21 -29.83 20.57
N THR A 171 -1.03 -29.80 21.05
CA THR A 171 -1.43 -29.22 22.35
C THR A 171 -2.13 -30.23 23.25
N ARG A 172 -1.74 -31.50 23.18
CA ARG A 172 -2.15 -32.53 24.14
C ARG A 172 -0.94 -33.29 24.65
#